data_AF-A0A497JFF0-F1
#
_entry.id   AF-A0A497JFF0-F1
#
_cell.length_a   1.000
_cell.length_b   1.000
_cell.length_c   1.000
_cell.angle_alpha   90.00
_cell.angle_beta   90.00
_cell.angle_gamma   90.00
#
_symmetry.space_group_name_H-M   'P 1'
#
loop_
_entity.id
_entity.type
_entity.pdbx_description
1 polymer ?
#
loop_
_entity_poly.entity_id
_entity_poly.type
_entity_poly.pdbx_seq_one_letter_code
_entity_poly.pdbx_strand_id
1 'polypeptide(L)'
;MKKLEESDSMLKLFKRRKEDSLRASILPDLIKPSLIENRISCIKVNNFLNRVIAAVGFPRFIREGWLDALISSEGDFDISLFIEPVSIEFV
;
A
#
# COMPACT_ATOMS: atom_id res chain seq x y z
N MET A 1 7.77 -3.43 47.26
CA MET A 1 8.75 -3.15 46.19
C MET A 1 8.32 -3.69 44.83
N LYS A 2 7.88 -4.97 44.69
CA LYS A 2 7.43 -5.54 43.39
C LYS A 2 6.36 -4.74 42.61
N LYS A 3 5.39 -4.14 43.31
CA LYS A 3 4.28 -3.37 42.70
C LYS A 3 4.72 -2.09 41.99
N LEU A 4 5.89 -1.54 42.38
CA LEU A 4 6.44 -0.29 41.82
C LEU A 4 7.25 -0.56 40.54
N GLU A 5 7.92 -1.71 40.45
CA GLU A 5 8.63 -2.12 39.23
C GLU A 5 7.66 -2.51 38.10
N GLU A 6 6.53 -3.14 38.44
CA GLU A 6 5.48 -3.47 37.47
C GLU A 6 4.84 -2.22 36.87
N SER A 7 4.59 -1.18 37.67
CA SER A 7 4.05 0.09 37.16
C SER A 7 5.02 0.79 36.20
N ASP A 8 6.32 0.79 36.51
CA ASP A 8 7.35 1.40 35.65
C ASP A 8 7.54 0.63 34.34
N SER A 9 7.47 -0.70 34.39
CA SER A 9 7.48 -1.55 33.20
C SER A 9 6.27 -1.28 32.29
N MET A 10 5.08 -1.16 32.87
CA MET A 10 3.87 -0.82 32.14
C MET A 10 3.93 0.58 31.52
N LEU A 11 4.44 1.57 32.25
CA LEU A 11 4.64 2.93 31.73
C LEU A 11 5.60 2.96 30.52
N LYS A 12 6.67 2.16 30.55
CA LYS A 12 7.59 2.01 29.42
C LYS A 12 6.90 1.38 28.21
N LEU A 13 6.09 0.33 28.42
CA LEU A 13 5.32 -0.32 27.35
C LEU A 13 4.31 0.64 26.70
N PHE A 14 3.58 1.43 27.50
CA PHE A 14 2.63 2.41 26.98
C PHE A 14 3.32 3.52 26.17
N LYS A 15 4.47 4.03 26.64
CA LYS A 15 5.26 5.01 25.89
C LYS A 15 5.72 4.46 24.54
N ARG A 16 6.26 3.24 24.52
CA ARG A 16 6.73 2.58 23.30
C ARG A 16 5.60 2.35 22.30
N ARG A 17 4.45 1.85 22.76
CA ARG A 17 3.26 1.63 21.91
C ARG A 17 2.75 2.94 21.31
N LYS A 18 2.81 4.04 22.05
CA LYS A 18 2.45 5.38 21.57
C LYS A 18 3.44 5.88 20.52
N GLU A 19 4.74 5.69 20.71
CA GLU A 19 5.76 6.01 19.70
C GLU A 19 5.61 5.18 18.42
N ASP A 20 5.34 3.89 18.55
CA ASP A 20 5.15 3.01 17.38
C ASP A 20 3.89 3.38 16.60
N SER A 21 2.80 3.72 17.29
CA SER A 21 1.58 4.25 16.67
C SER A 21 1.83 5.60 15.98
N LEU A 22 2.68 6.47 16.56
CA LEU A 22 3.01 7.76 15.98
C LEU A 22 3.90 7.60 14.74
N ARG A 23 4.87 6.69 14.79
CA ARG A 23 5.70 6.33 13.63
C ARG A 23 4.85 5.77 12.49
N ALA A 24 3.88 4.92 12.82
CA ALA A 24 2.94 4.36 11.86
C ALA A 24 2.04 5.42 11.22
N SER A 25 1.71 6.52 11.92
CA SER A 25 0.90 7.61 11.36
C SER A 25 1.71 8.64 10.55
N ILE A 26 2.98 8.86 10.90
CA ILE A 26 3.85 9.85 10.21
C ILE A 26 4.12 9.44 8.76
N LEU A 27 4.39 8.17 8.51
CA LEU A 27 4.80 7.73 7.18
C LEU A 27 3.69 7.94 6.13
N PRO A 28 2.42 7.52 6.35
CA PRO A 28 1.31 7.85 5.45
C PRO A 28 1.13 9.35 5.23
N ASP A 29 1.29 10.16 6.28
CA ASP A 29 1.15 11.61 6.19
C ASP A 29 2.26 12.27 5.36
N LEU A 30 3.45 11.67 5.33
CA LEU A 30 4.59 12.16 4.55
C LEU A 30 4.50 11.77 3.08
N ILE A 31 3.98 10.57 2.77
CA ILE A 31 3.93 10.05 1.40
C ILE A 31 2.60 10.34 0.68
N LYS A 32 1.57 10.79 1.40
CA LYS A 32 0.27 11.09 0.78
C LYS A 32 0.39 12.24 -0.22
N PRO A 33 -0.37 12.20 -1.32
CA PRO A 33 -0.48 13.35 -2.21
C PRO A 33 -1.15 14.53 -1.49
N SER A 34 -0.83 15.75 -1.94
CA SER A 34 -1.40 16.98 -1.39
C SER A 34 -2.87 17.14 -1.75
N LEU A 35 -3.30 16.67 -2.93
CA LEU A 35 -4.68 16.73 -3.39
C LEU A 35 -5.04 15.52 -4.26
N ILE A 36 -6.24 14.97 -4.07
CA ILE A 36 -6.84 13.97 -4.97
C ILE A 36 -8.21 14.51 -5.39
N GLU A 37 -8.42 14.72 -6.69
CA GLU A 37 -9.75 14.95 -7.27
C GLU A 37 -10.21 13.68 -7.97
N ASN A 38 -11.25 13.03 -7.43
CA ASN A 38 -11.85 11.85 -8.03
C ASN A 38 -13.16 12.23 -8.73
N ARG A 39 -13.21 12.07 -10.05
CA ARG A 39 -14.40 12.30 -10.89
C ARG A 39 -14.70 11.02 -11.66
N ILE A 40 -15.95 10.87 -12.10
CA ILE A 40 -16.40 9.71 -12.87
C ILE A 40 -15.54 9.49 -14.13
N SER A 41 -15.07 10.57 -14.75
CA SER A 41 -14.28 10.53 -15.99
C SER A 41 -12.77 10.59 -15.80
N CYS A 42 -12.27 10.98 -14.63
CA CYS A 42 -10.83 11.13 -14.40
C CYS A 42 -10.47 11.13 -12.92
N ILE A 43 -9.24 10.71 -12.64
CA ILE A 43 -8.62 10.88 -11.34
C ILE A 43 -7.46 11.86 -11.52
N LYS A 44 -7.45 12.96 -10.76
CA LYS A 44 -6.34 13.91 -10.74
C LYS A 44 -5.63 13.79 -9.40
N VAL A 45 -4.33 13.53 -9.43
CA VAL A 45 -3.50 13.47 -8.23
C VAL A 45 -2.52 14.63 -8.31
N ASN A 46 -2.56 15.51 -7.31
CA ASN A 46 -1.91 16.82 -7.31
C ASN A 46 -2.31 17.61 -8.57
N ASN A 47 -1.37 17.87 -9.47
CA ASN A 47 -1.63 18.59 -10.72
C ASN A 47 -1.62 17.70 -11.98
N PHE A 48 -1.53 16.38 -11.80
CA PHE A 48 -1.44 15.40 -12.90
C PHE A 48 -2.76 14.67 -13.10
N LEU A 49 -3.20 14.58 -14.36
CA LEU A 49 -4.36 13.78 -14.76
C LEU A 49 -3.91 12.33 -14.94
N ASN A 50 -4.49 11.43 -14.16
CA ASN A 50 -4.18 10.00 -14.20
C ASN A 50 -5.25 9.26 -14.99
N ARG A 51 -4.80 8.41 -15.91
CA ARG A 51 -5.66 7.44 -16.59
C ARG A 51 -5.51 6.10 -15.88
N VAL A 52 -6.57 5.66 -15.22
CA VAL A 52 -6.58 4.32 -14.62
C VAL A 52 -6.84 3.30 -15.72
N ILE A 53 -5.91 2.36 -15.88
CA ILE A 53 -6.08 1.15 -16.70
C ILE A 53 -6.22 -0.01 -15.71
N ALA A 54 -7.39 -0.66 -15.69
CA ALA A 54 -7.64 -1.82 -14.85
C ALA A 54 -7.91 -3.05 -15.72
N ALA A 55 -7.22 -4.16 -15.41
CA ALA A 55 -7.44 -5.45 -16.04
C ALA A 55 -7.82 -6.48 -14.97
N VAL A 56 -8.92 -7.20 -15.18
CA VAL A 56 -9.42 -8.26 -14.29
C VAL A 56 -9.36 -9.58 -15.05
N GLY A 57 -8.89 -10.66 -14.41
CA GLY A 57 -8.71 -11.97 -15.05
C GLY A 57 -7.34 -12.18 -15.69
N PHE A 58 -6.29 -11.70 -15.02
CA PHE A 58 -4.89 -11.87 -15.42
C PHE A 58 -4.52 -13.37 -15.63
N PRO A 59 -3.58 -13.75 -16.52
CA PRO A 59 -3.42 -15.11 -17.03
C PRO A 59 -3.21 -16.15 -15.94
N ARG A 60 -3.85 -17.32 -16.11
CA ARG A 60 -3.66 -18.50 -15.22
C ARG A 60 -2.23 -19.04 -15.21
N PHE A 61 -1.47 -18.78 -16.28
CA PHE A 61 -0.07 -19.16 -16.41
C PHE A 61 0.74 -17.96 -16.82
N ILE A 62 1.76 -17.64 -16.04
CA ILE A 62 2.74 -16.61 -16.36
C ILE A 62 4.07 -17.26 -16.73
N ARG A 63 4.82 -16.61 -17.62
CA ARG A 63 6.21 -16.96 -17.90
C ARG A 63 7.13 -15.90 -17.31
N GLU A 64 8.41 -16.20 -17.20
CA GLU A 64 9.40 -15.18 -16.87
C GLU A 64 9.31 -14.00 -17.86
N GLY A 65 9.40 -12.78 -17.34
CA GLY A 65 9.29 -11.56 -18.13
C GLY A 65 7.88 -11.21 -18.62
N TRP A 66 6.81 -11.81 -18.08
CA TRP A 66 5.45 -11.53 -18.56
C TRP A 66 5.02 -10.06 -18.37
N LEU A 67 5.62 -9.34 -17.41
CA LEU A 67 5.39 -7.90 -17.18
C LEU A 67 6.33 -7.00 -17.98
N ASP A 68 7.35 -7.55 -18.65
CA ASP A 68 8.48 -6.75 -19.17
C ASP A 68 8.01 -5.61 -20.07
N ALA A 69 7.09 -5.89 -20.99
CA ALA A 69 6.55 -4.88 -21.89
C ALA A 69 5.85 -3.71 -21.18
N LEU A 70 5.24 -3.96 -20.01
CA LEU A 70 4.58 -2.92 -19.23
C LEU A 70 5.60 -2.11 -18.43
N ILE A 71 6.53 -2.78 -17.75
CA ILE A 71 7.54 -2.12 -16.91
C ILE A 71 8.63 -1.41 -17.73
N SER A 72 8.87 -1.86 -18.97
CA SER A 72 9.82 -1.25 -19.89
C SER A 72 9.18 -0.20 -20.80
N SER A 73 7.88 0.05 -20.66
CA SER A 73 7.20 1.04 -21.49
C SER A 73 7.66 2.46 -21.13
N GLU A 74 7.83 3.30 -22.15
CA GLU A 74 8.18 4.70 -21.93
C GLU A 74 6.99 5.45 -21.32
N GLY A 75 7.18 5.98 -20.10
CA GLY A 75 6.20 6.79 -19.39
C GLY A 75 6.29 6.63 -17.88
N ASP A 76 5.67 7.57 -17.16
CA ASP A 76 5.56 7.51 -15.70
C ASP A 76 4.29 6.74 -15.33
N PHE A 77 4.44 5.45 -15.03
CA PHE A 77 3.33 4.57 -14.65
C PHE A 77 3.42 4.17 -13.18
N ASP A 78 2.37 4.47 -12.42
CA ASP A 78 2.14 3.89 -11.11
C ASP A 78 1.40 2.55 -11.27
N ILE A 79 2.11 1.43 -11.02
CA ILE A 79 1.55 0.08 -11.19
C ILE A 79 1.17 -0.49 -9.83
N SER A 80 -0.07 -0.96 -9.70
CA SER A 80 -0.53 -1.76 -8.56
C SER A 80 -0.98 -3.13 -9.03
N LEU A 81 -0.48 -4.20 -8.41
CA LEU A 81 -0.83 -5.58 -8.72
C LEU A 81 -1.43 -6.23 -7.49
N PHE A 82 -2.62 -6.80 -7.65
CA PHE A 82 -3.33 -7.55 -6.61
C PHE A 82 -3.42 -9.00 -7.07
N ILE A 83 -2.79 -9.91 -6.33
CA ILE A 83 -2.82 -11.35 -6.62
C ILE A 83 -3.65 -12.01 -5.54
N GLU A 84 -4.80 -12.54 -5.94
CA GLU A 84 -5.67 -13.33 -5.07
C GLU A 84 -5.41 -14.82 -5.34
N PRO A 85 -4.90 -15.59 -4.36
CA PRO A 85 -4.69 -17.01 -4.54
C PRO A 85 -6.03 -17.74 -4.64
N VAL A 86 -6.16 -18.61 -5.65
CA VAL A 86 -7.32 -19.49 -5.81
C VAL A 86 -6.99 -20.87 -5.23
N SER A 87 -7.93 -21.50 -4.54
CA SER A 87 -7.75 -22.86 -4.01
C SER A 87 -7.57 -23.87 -5.15
N ILE A 88 -6.61 -24.78 -4.97
CA ILE A 88 -6.32 -25.88 -5.91
C ILE A 88 -7.40 -26.98 -5.83
N GLU A 89 -8.22 -26.98 -4.78
CA GLU A 89 -9.20 -28.04 -4.49
C GLU A 89 -10.41 -28.10 -5.44
N PHE A 90 -10.52 -27.18 -6.40
CA PHE A 90 -11.63 -27.11 -7.36
C PHE A 90 -11.22 -27.43 -8.82
N VAL A 91 -10.08 -28.10 -9.03
CA VAL A 91 -9.64 -28.59 -10.36
C VAL A 91 -9.74 -30.10 -10.44
#